data_AF-A0A1Y1MD82-F1
#
_entry.id   AF-A0A1Y1MD82-F1
#
_cell.length_a   1.000
_cell.length_b   1.000
_cell.length_c   1.000
_cell.angle_alpha   90.00
_cell.angle_beta   90.00
_cell.angle_gamma   90.00
#
_symmetry.space_group_name_H-M   'P 1'
#
loop_
_entity.id
_entity.type
_entity.pdbx_description
1 polymer ?
#
loop_
_entity_poly.entity_id
_entity_poly.type
_entity_poly.pdbx_seq_one_letter_code
_entity_poly.pdbx_strand_id
1 'polypeptide(L)'
;MHEAIICNPYEIEGASECLHRALTMPEDERILRMNYLRRREKLNDVNYWTRSFLQAIGSLVTQNEDESIDNVTIPEVTLDDFDEYLVKYIGNNHKLALLLDYDGT
;
A
#
# COMPACT_ATOMS: atom_id res chain seq x y z
N MET A 1 -14.62 3.72 -9.40
CA MET A 1 -15.18 2.59 -8.64
C MET A 1 -16.56 2.18 -9.16
N HIS A 2 -16.97 2.63 -10.35
CA HIS A 2 -18.31 2.37 -10.91
C HIS A 2 -18.46 0.94 -11.45
N GLU A 3 -17.35 0.24 -11.63
CA GLU A 3 -17.29 -1.08 -12.25
C GLU A 3 -17.53 -2.21 -11.25
N ALA A 4 -17.21 -1.96 -9.97
CA ALA A 4 -17.50 -2.89 -8.88
C ALA A 4 -19.00 -2.93 -8.60
N ILE A 5 -19.51 -4.10 -8.22
CA ILE A 5 -20.85 -4.20 -7.65
C ILE A 5 -20.70 -3.86 -6.17
N ILE A 6 -21.29 -2.75 -5.75
CA ILE A 6 -21.26 -2.30 -4.36
C ILE A 6 -22.51 -2.82 -3.67
N CYS A 7 -22.35 -3.39 -2.47
CA CYS A 7 -23.45 -3.84 -1.62
C CYS A 7 -23.24 -3.36 -0.19
N ASN A 8 -24.34 -3.20 0.54
CA ASN A 8 -24.31 -2.97 1.98
C ASN A 8 -24.33 -4.34 2.69
N PRO A 9 -23.27 -4.71 3.44
CA PRO A 9 -23.21 -6.03 4.07
C PRO A 9 -24.24 -6.21 5.20
N TYR A 10 -24.84 -5.13 5.69
CA TYR A 10 -25.87 -5.17 6.74
C TYR A 10 -27.30 -5.32 6.19
N GLU A 11 -27.47 -5.28 4.88
CA GLU A 11 -28.77 -5.39 4.22
C GLU A 11 -28.79 -6.68 3.41
N ILE A 12 -29.27 -7.75 4.05
CA ILE A 12 -29.18 -9.12 3.52
C ILE A 12 -29.89 -9.24 2.18
N GLU A 13 -31.09 -8.67 2.06
CA GLU A 13 -31.87 -8.66 0.82
C GLU A 13 -31.13 -7.89 -0.29
N GLY A 14 -30.59 -6.69 0.00
CA GLY A 14 -29.81 -5.92 -0.96
C GLY A 14 -28.53 -6.64 -1.41
N ALA A 15 -27.86 -7.33 -0.49
CA ALA A 15 -26.71 -8.18 -0.81
C ALA A 15 -27.10 -9.38 -1.69
N SER A 16 -28.26 -10.01 -1.43
CA SER A 16 -28.82 -11.09 -2.25
C SER A 16 -29.08 -10.63 -3.68
N GLU A 17 -29.67 -9.45 -3.86
CA GLU A 17 -29.91 -8.85 -5.19
C GLU A 17 -28.59 -8.56 -5.92
N CYS A 18 -27.59 -8.01 -5.20
CA CYS A 18 -26.27 -7.76 -5.77
C CYS A 18 -25.59 -9.05 -6.24
N LEU A 19 -25.69 -10.13 -5.46
CA LEU A 19 -25.17 -11.46 -5.83
C LEU A 19 -25.92 -12.03 -7.03
N HIS A 20 -27.25 -11.97 -7.03
CA HIS A 20 -28.07 -12.43 -8.15
C HIS A 20 -27.67 -11.72 -9.45
N ARG A 21 -27.53 -10.39 -9.39
CA ARG A 21 -27.04 -9.59 -10.52
C ARG A 21 -25.64 -10.03 -10.95
N ALA A 22 -24.71 -10.23 -10.01
CA ALA A 22 -23.35 -10.65 -10.34
C ALA A 22 -23.31 -11.99 -11.10
N LEU A 23 -24.15 -12.93 -10.69
CA LEU A 23 -24.24 -14.28 -11.28
C LEU A 23 -24.97 -14.31 -12.62
N THR A 24 -25.95 -13.42 -12.83
CA THR A 24 -26.74 -13.35 -14.07
C THR A 24 -26.24 -12.30 -15.07
N MET A 25 -25.17 -11.57 -14.72
CA MET A 25 -24.60 -10.52 -15.55
C MET A 25 -24.13 -11.06 -16.92
N PRO A 26 -24.46 -10.39 -18.03
CA PRO A 26 -23.91 -10.71 -19.35
C PRO A 26 -22.38 -10.80 -19.36
N GLU A 27 -21.85 -11.73 -20.16
CA GLU A 27 -20.40 -11.98 -20.23
C GLU A 27 -19.60 -10.75 -20.66
N ASP A 28 -20.08 -10.01 -21.65
CA ASP A 28 -19.49 -8.78 -22.15
C ASP A 28 -19.40 -7.70 -21.07
N GLU A 29 -20.46 -7.52 -20.27
CA GLU A 29 -20.44 -6.61 -19.12
C GLU A 29 -19.44 -7.06 -18.05
N ARG A 30 -19.38 -8.37 -17.74
CA ARG A 30 -18.41 -8.92 -16.77
C ARG A 30 -16.97 -8.67 -17.21
N ILE A 31 -16.65 -8.94 -18.48
CA ILE A 31 -15.32 -8.72 -19.05
C ILE A 31 -14.95 -7.24 -18.97
N LEU A 32 -15.87 -6.35 -19.40
CA LEU A 32 -15.64 -4.91 -19.39
C LEU A 32 -15.30 -4.42 -17.97
N ARG A 33 -16.14 -4.78 -16.98
CA ARG A 33 -15.93 -4.40 -15.58
C ARG A 33 -14.59 -4.91 -15.05
N MET A 34 -14.30 -6.20 -15.25
CA MET A 34 -13.06 -6.80 -14.74
C MET A 34 -11.81 -6.20 -15.37
N ASN A 35 -11.85 -5.83 -16.65
CA ASN A 35 -10.73 -5.17 -17.31
C ASN A 35 -10.40 -3.82 -16.66
N TYR A 36 -11.42 -3.01 -16.37
CA TYR A 36 -11.22 -1.73 -15.67
C TYR A 36 -10.78 -1.92 -14.22
N LEU A 37 -11.35 -2.88 -13.49
CA LEU A 37 -10.95 -3.19 -12.12
C LEU A 37 -9.47 -3.60 -12.05
N ARG A 38 -9.05 -4.56 -12.87
CA ARG A 38 -7.66 -5.04 -12.92
C ARG A 38 -6.69 -3.95 -13.36
N ARG A 39 -7.07 -3.10 -14.33
CA ARG A 39 -6.22 -1.97 -14.76
C ARG A 39 -5.98 -1.02 -13.58
N ARG A 40 -7.01 -0.72 -12.79
CA ARG A 40 -6.88 0.17 -11.63
C ARG A 40 -6.03 -0.45 -10.52
N GLU A 41 -6.25 -1.73 -10.19
CA GLU A 41 -5.45 -2.42 -9.15
C GLU A 41 -3.97 -2.50 -9.54
N LYS A 42 -3.65 -2.73 -10.81
CA LYS A 42 -2.26 -2.74 -11.30
C LYS A 42 -1.54 -1.39 -11.16
N LEU A 43 -2.27 -0.28 -11.16
CA LEU A 43 -1.68 1.06 -11.01
C LEU A 43 -1.40 1.40 -9.54
N ASN A 44 -2.27 0.94 -8.64
CA ASN A 44 -2.20 1.22 -7.21
C ASN A 44 -1.69 -0.01 -6.46
N ASP A 45 -0.53 -0.51 -6.85
CA ASP A 45 0.12 -1.65 -6.19
C ASP A 45 0.81 -1.24 -4.87
N VAL A 46 1.35 -2.23 -4.14
CA VAL A 46 2.07 -1.98 -2.88
C VAL A 46 3.26 -1.04 -3.07
N ASN A 47 3.96 -1.14 -4.20
CA ASN A 47 5.10 -0.29 -4.49
C ASN A 47 4.67 1.17 -4.69
N TYR A 48 3.58 1.40 -5.42
CA TYR A 48 2.98 2.72 -5.59
C TYR A 48 2.54 3.30 -4.23
N TRP A 49 1.91 2.50 -3.38
CA TRP A 49 1.53 2.93 -2.03
C TRP A 49 2.76 3.32 -1.20
N THR A 50 3.78 2.47 -1.11
CA THR A 50 5.01 2.74 -0.34
C THR A 50 5.70 4.02 -0.80
N ARG A 51 5.85 4.21 -2.12
CA ARG A 51 6.43 5.43 -2.68
C ARG A 51 5.59 6.66 -2.33
N SER A 52 4.28 6.59 -2.54
CA SER A 52 3.37 7.71 -2.28
C SER A 52 3.36 8.09 -0.79
N PHE A 53 3.39 7.09 0.09
CA PHE A 53 3.42 7.28 1.54
C PHE A 53 4.73 7.93 2.00
N LEU A 54 5.88 7.40 1.56
CA LEU A 54 7.19 7.95 1.91
C LEU A 54 7.41 9.35 1.33
N GLN A 55 6.87 9.62 0.14
CA GLN A 55 6.87 10.95 -0.46
C GLN A 55 6.10 11.93 0.42
N ALA A 56 4.91 11.54 0.89
CA ALA A 56 4.05 12.38 1.72
C ALA A 56 4.66 12.72 3.09
N ILE A 57 5.46 11.83 3.67
CA ILE A 57 6.17 12.05 4.94
C ILE A 57 7.50 12.81 4.75
N GLY A 58 7.93 13.06 3.51
CA GLY A 58 9.17 13.78 3.22
C GLY A 58 10.44 12.94 3.37
N SER A 59 10.30 11.61 3.45
CA SER A 59 11.43 10.68 3.50
C SER A 59 12.09 10.48 2.14
N LEU A 60 11.43 10.90 1.05
CA LEU A 60 12.01 10.90 -0.28
C LEU A 60 12.72 12.23 -0.54
N VAL A 61 14.05 12.19 -0.53
CA VAL A 61 14.86 13.26 -1.09
C VAL A 61 14.76 13.12 -2.61
N THR A 62 13.93 13.97 -3.25
CA THR A 62 13.91 14.09 -4.71
C THR A 62 15.24 14.72 -5.14
N GLN A 63 16.28 13.91 -5.33
CA GLN A 63 17.48 14.37 -6.01
C GLN A 63 17.17 14.40 -7.51
N ASN A 64 16.87 15.61 -7.99
CA ASN A 64 16.83 16.04 -9.40
C ASN A 64 15.51 15.77 -10.16
N GLU A 65 15.10 16.78 -10.93
CA GLU A 65 13.78 16.93 -11.57
C GLU A 65 13.61 16.16 -12.90
N ASP A 66 14.55 15.30 -13.31
CA ASP A 66 14.60 14.83 -14.72
C ASP A 66 14.71 13.32 -14.97
N GLU A 67 14.62 12.44 -13.97
CA GLU A 67 14.69 10.99 -14.21
C GLU A 67 13.44 10.25 -13.72
N SER A 68 13.00 9.32 -14.57
CA SER A 68 11.93 8.35 -14.34
C SER A 68 11.84 7.91 -12.89
N ILE A 69 10.62 7.78 -12.37
CA ILE A 69 10.25 7.31 -11.00
C ILE A 69 10.63 5.82 -10.84
N ASP A 70 11.86 5.45 -11.16
CA ASP A 70 12.41 4.13 -11.02
C ASP A 70 13.31 4.16 -9.79
N ASN A 71 12.85 3.44 -8.77
CA ASN A 71 13.55 3.07 -7.54
C ASN A 71 13.68 4.20 -6.51
N VAL A 72 12.62 4.34 -5.72
CA VAL A 72 12.72 4.87 -4.36
C VAL A 72 13.61 3.92 -3.56
N THR A 73 14.89 4.26 -3.46
CA THR A 73 15.82 3.57 -2.58
C THR A 73 15.63 4.18 -1.19
N ILE A 74 14.89 3.49 -0.32
CA ILE A 74 14.99 3.74 1.11
C ILE A 74 16.45 3.40 1.45
N PRO A 75 17.26 4.33 1.96
CA PRO A 75 18.61 3.98 2.38
C PRO A 75 18.52 2.84 3.38
N GLU A 76 19.30 1.79 3.17
CA GLU A 76 19.37 0.68 4.13
C GLU A 76 19.71 1.26 5.50
N VAL A 77 18.91 0.94 6.51
CA VAL A 77 19.19 1.39 7.86
C VAL A 77 20.44 0.67 8.35
N THR A 78 21.47 1.43 8.67
CA THR A 78 22.74 0.94 9.17
C THR A 78 22.79 0.99 10.69
N LEU A 79 23.73 0.26 11.31
CA LEU A 79 23.96 0.35 12.75
C LEU A 79 24.37 1.76 13.18
N ASP A 80 25.07 2.50 12.32
CA ASP A 80 25.53 3.85 12.60
C ASP A 80 24.34 4.83 12.77
N ASP A 81 23.25 4.64 12.03
CA ASP A 81 22.02 5.44 12.16
C ASP A 81 21.38 5.25 13.55
N PHE A 82 21.40 4.02 14.05
CA PHE A 82 20.89 3.70 15.39
C PHE A 82 21.79 4.29 16.47
N ASP A 83 23.11 4.18 16.31
CA ASP A 83 24.07 4.75 17.26
C ASP A 83 23.92 6.27 17.32
N GLU A 84 23.82 6.98 16.19
CA GLU A 84 23.60 8.42 16.17
C GLU A 84 22.31 8.84 16.90
N TYR A 85 21.22 8.10 16.67
CA TYR A 85 19.92 8.44 17.22
C TYR A 85 19.76 8.03 18.69
N LEU A 86 20.13 6.80 19.04
CA LEU A 86 19.85 6.18 20.35
C LEU A 86 20.88 6.55 21.43
N VAL A 87 22.12 6.90 21.06
CA VAL A 87 23.13 7.34 22.05
C VAL A 87 22.64 8.51 22.90
N LYS A 88 21.82 9.40 22.32
CA LYS A 88 21.20 10.54 23.03
C LYS A 88 20.29 10.11 24.19
N TYR A 89 19.74 8.90 24.14
CA TYR A 89 18.73 8.43 25.08
C TYR A 89 19.24 7.30 25.99
N ILE A 90 20.10 6.42 25.47
CA ILE A 90 20.50 5.17 26.14
C ILE A 90 21.97 5.20 26.61
N GLY A 91 22.81 6.05 25.99
CA GLY A 91 24.25 6.08 26.20
C GLY A 91 24.94 4.76 25.81
N ASN A 92 26.24 4.64 26.11
CA ASN A 92 27.07 3.52 25.60
C ASN A 92 27.16 2.31 26.55
N ASN A 93 26.62 2.39 27.76
CA ASN A 93 26.83 1.38 28.82
C ASN A 93 25.71 0.35 28.95
N HIS A 94 24.68 0.40 28.11
CA HIS A 94 23.52 -0.49 28.20
C HIS A 94 23.48 -1.45 27.00
N LYS A 95 23.12 -2.71 27.26
CA LYS A 95 22.82 -3.67 26.19
C LYS A 95 21.38 -3.43 25.74
N LEU A 96 21.20 -3.01 24.49
CA LEU A 96 19.89 -2.83 23.87
C LEU A 96 19.47 -4.12 23.14
N ALA A 97 18.22 -4.54 23.37
CA ALA A 97 17.57 -5.58 22.56
C ALA A 97 16.32 -4.97 21.91
N LEU A 98 16.26 -5.00 20.58
CA LEU A 98 15.09 -4.59 19.80
C LEU A 98 14.30 -5.85 19.46
N LEU A 99 13.05 -5.93 19.94
CA LEU A 99 12.10 -6.96 19.54
C LEU A 99 11.04 -6.29 18.69
N LEU A 100 11.01 -6.66 17.41
CA LEU A 100 10.04 -6.16 16.44
C LEU A 100 9.04 -7.27 16.18
N ASP A 101 7.77 -7.01 16.47
CA ASP A 101 6.66 -7.81 15.97
C ASP A 101 6.24 -7.16 14.65
N TYR A 102 6.53 -7.82 13.54
CA TYR A 102 6.09 -7.37 12.22
C TYR A 102 4.91 -8.24 11.80
N ASP A 103 3.70 -7.69 11.93
CA ASP A 103 2.45 -8.39 11.64
C ASP A 103 2.09 -8.45 10.15
N GLY A 104 2.90 -7.83 9.29
CA GLY A 104 2.82 -7.97 7.84
C GLY A 104 1.51 -7.47 7.25
N THR A 105 1.36 -6.14 7.15
CA THR A 105 0.37 -5.50 6.28
C THR A 105 0.93 -5.18 4.91
#